data_AF-A0A1I0Y8U9-F1
#
_entry.id   AF-A0A1I0Y8U9-F1
#
_cell.length_a   1.000
_cell.length_b   1.000
_cell.length_c   1.000
_cell.angle_alpha   90.00
_cell.angle_beta   90.00
_cell.angle_gamma   90.00
#
_symmetry.space_group_name_H-M   'P 1'
#
loop_
_entity.id
_entity.type
_entity.pdbx_description
1 polymer ?
#
loop_
_entity_poly.entity_id
_entity_poly.type
_entity_poly.pdbx_seq_one_letter_code
_entity_poly.pdbx_strand_id
1 'polypeptide(L)'
;MSDILGNLLLSLGFGNDAEKINEINKTVNVSFSVLKKDIQFDNIDDLIKAFPSRDLLKIEIRDEIDNVICLDNKERNSVQQWKEQWDDFDSDDKLNVQVLIEKTIIDNKLSVYKLEAFNKHFLGLDIINMIKFIEDDINNGNQLVFELYDSDMLLATKTLAFKPVSNTSEFQKIDRKEKIKEVQKNSFAFWKGEYLPLPDDFHFIIDNQNNPYKEKFGIIETLLAIVCIADNVHFFDDKITCQIYGKRMSVIDVRFSELKYNETLFDIYTWIFTEGNIVDKISLARNLLSLHCRLILLQNIDEQTFLSIKANFAIYQKENVDKYIEIKNKLTEFLAKLVDDSKEVILGIVSDIGKNMVAFFSFVLTVFVTSIMSEKGLENIFTKEVTAFSDFFIVCSFVYIGVTWWITNFKIQKLRDSYETMKENNSFFKGTKEFDEIFDDSKVDNTILEIRRYRRVLFLIWFLVVISVLVIVEILSEYGVCKFIGSSIIELIRTILSIIGKINICK
;
A
#
# COMPACT_ATOMS: atom_id res chain seq x y z
N MET A 1 -13.27 38.09 33.82
CA MET A 1 -13.39 38.20 32.35
C MET A 1 -12.42 39.29 31.93
N SER A 2 -11.41 38.96 31.13
CA SER A 2 -10.37 39.90 30.71
C SER A 2 -10.79 40.63 29.43
N ASP A 3 -11.99 41.23 29.44
CA ASP A 3 -12.50 42.00 28.29
C ASP A 3 -11.72 43.32 28.17
N ILE A 4 -10.46 43.19 27.77
CA ILE A 4 -9.50 44.29 27.71
C ILE A 4 -9.90 45.31 26.65
N LEU A 5 -10.51 44.87 25.55
CA LEU A 5 -11.04 45.76 24.53
C LEU A 5 -12.27 46.49 25.03
N GLY A 6 -13.24 45.81 25.65
CA GLY A 6 -14.42 46.44 26.23
C GLY A 6 -14.06 47.48 27.30
N ASN A 7 -13.14 47.15 28.20
CA ASN A 7 -12.65 48.08 29.22
C ASN A 7 -11.93 49.29 28.60
N LEU A 8 -11.10 49.10 27.57
CA LEU A 8 -10.46 50.19 26.84
C LEU A 8 -11.49 51.09 26.17
N LEU A 9 -12.46 50.51 25.46
CA LEU A 9 -13.50 51.26 24.75
C LEU A 9 -14.36 52.07 25.74
N LEU A 10 -14.74 51.49 26.88
CA LEU A 10 -15.47 52.21 27.93
C LEU A 10 -14.66 53.39 28.49
N SER A 11 -13.35 53.24 28.68
CA SER A 11 -12.48 54.35 29.10
C SER A 11 -12.36 55.46 28.05
N LEU A 12 -12.52 55.11 26.78
CA LEU A 12 -12.56 56.07 25.66
C LEU A 12 -13.98 56.64 25.43
N GLY A 13 -14.92 56.41 26.35
CA GLY A 13 -16.29 56.93 26.27
C GLY A 13 -17.15 56.30 25.18
N PHE A 14 -16.78 55.10 24.72
CA PHE A 14 -17.62 54.30 23.82
C PHE A 14 -18.90 53.85 24.54
N GLY A 15 -20.06 54.13 23.94
CA GLY A 15 -21.33 53.58 24.40
C GLY A 15 -21.41 52.06 24.16
N ASN A 16 -22.30 51.36 24.87
CA ASN A 16 -22.54 49.92 24.69
C ASN A 16 -23.22 49.60 23.35
N ASP A 17 -22.51 49.78 22.23
CA ASP A 17 -23.00 49.53 20.88
C ASP A 17 -22.06 48.56 20.15
N ALA A 18 -22.27 47.26 20.37
CA ALA A 18 -21.44 46.20 19.81
C ALA A 18 -21.39 46.21 18.28
N GLU A 19 -22.37 46.83 17.59
CA GLU A 19 -22.42 46.89 16.13
C GLU A 19 -21.29 47.70 15.49
N LYS A 20 -20.61 48.57 16.24
CA LYS A 20 -19.51 49.41 15.74
C LYS A 20 -18.13 48.75 15.85
N ILE A 21 -18.03 47.56 16.44
CA ILE A 21 -16.78 46.81 16.54
C ILE A 21 -16.69 45.88 15.32
N ASN A 22 -15.68 46.11 14.48
CA ASN A 22 -15.41 45.25 13.33
C ASN A 22 -14.11 44.46 13.55
N GLU A 23 -14.22 43.16 13.77
CA GLU A 23 -13.08 42.26 13.93
C GLU A 23 -13.01 41.29 12.76
N ILE A 24 -11.97 41.45 11.94
CA ILE A 24 -11.75 40.72 10.68
C ILE A 24 -10.39 40.04 10.74
N ASN A 25 -10.35 38.71 10.76
CA ASN A 25 -9.13 37.90 10.88
C ASN A 25 -8.05 38.51 11.82
N LYS A 26 -7.07 39.22 11.23
CA LYS A 26 -5.88 39.82 11.87
C LYS A 26 -6.04 41.31 12.19
N THR A 27 -7.23 41.89 12.06
CA THR A 27 -7.47 43.30 12.37
C THR A 27 -8.73 43.49 13.21
N VAL A 28 -8.69 44.46 14.12
CA VAL A 28 -9.86 45.03 14.79
C VAL A 28 -9.89 46.51 14.47
N ASN A 29 -11.05 47.01 14.04
CA ASN A 29 -11.27 48.43 13.83
C ASN A 29 -12.56 48.85 14.53
N VAL A 30 -12.45 49.88 15.36
CA VAL A 30 -13.58 50.52 16.04
C VAL A 30 -13.50 52.01 15.76
N SER A 31 -14.59 52.64 15.37
CA SER A 31 -14.62 54.08 15.12
C SER A 31 -15.91 54.69 15.66
N PHE A 32 -15.80 55.79 16.41
CA PHE A 32 -16.94 56.46 17.04
C PHE A 32 -16.63 57.92 17.37
N SER A 33 -17.68 58.70 17.62
CA SER A 33 -17.56 60.09 18.09
C SER A 33 -17.98 60.19 19.54
N VAL A 34 -17.26 60.99 20.32
CA VAL A 34 -17.44 61.16 21.77
C VAL A 34 -17.08 62.59 22.19
N LEU A 35 -17.60 63.07 23.32
CA LEU A 35 -17.18 64.36 23.89
C LEU A 35 -15.96 64.15 24.79
N LYS A 36 -15.02 65.09 24.82
CA LYS A 36 -13.80 65.00 25.66
C LYS A 36 -14.10 64.62 27.11
N LYS A 37 -15.15 65.20 27.70
CA LYS A 37 -15.58 64.96 29.10
C LYS A 37 -15.97 63.50 29.42
N ASP A 38 -16.32 62.71 28.41
CA ASP A 38 -16.77 61.32 28.57
C ASP A 38 -15.59 60.33 28.54
N ILE A 39 -14.38 60.79 28.21
CA ILE A 39 -13.15 59.97 28.20
C ILE A 39 -12.51 59.99 29.60
N GLN A 40 -12.23 58.81 30.15
CA GLN A 40 -11.64 58.62 31.47
C GLN A 40 -10.17 58.21 31.36
N PHE A 41 -9.27 59.09 31.78
CA PHE A 41 -7.83 58.91 31.57
C PHE A 41 -7.12 58.04 32.61
N ASP A 42 -7.70 57.86 33.79
CA ASP A 42 -6.98 57.41 34.99
C ASP A 42 -6.44 55.96 34.93
N ASN A 43 -6.81 55.17 33.90
CA ASN A 43 -6.39 53.76 33.77
C ASN A 43 -5.96 53.35 32.35
N ILE A 44 -5.86 54.28 31.40
CA ILE A 44 -5.62 53.92 29.98
C ILE A 44 -4.23 53.30 29.79
N ASP A 45 -3.23 53.76 30.53
CA ASP A 45 -1.86 53.22 30.54
C ASP A 45 -1.81 51.71 30.87
N ASP A 46 -2.58 51.28 31.87
CA ASP A 46 -2.60 49.89 32.32
C ASP A 46 -3.44 49.01 31.40
N LEU A 47 -4.52 49.56 30.82
CA LEU A 47 -5.33 48.90 29.81
C LEU A 47 -4.53 48.64 28.53
N ILE A 48 -3.76 49.61 28.05
CA ILE A 48 -2.89 49.46 26.87
C ILE A 48 -1.84 48.37 27.10
N LYS A 49 -1.24 48.30 28.30
CA LYS A 49 -0.24 47.27 28.65
C LYS A 49 -0.84 45.87 28.80
N ALA A 50 -2.15 45.76 29.01
CA ALA A 50 -2.82 44.46 29.13
C ALA A 50 -2.95 43.72 27.79
N PHE A 51 -2.81 44.42 26.66
CA PHE A 51 -2.79 43.80 25.35
C PHE A 51 -1.52 42.95 25.16
N PRO A 52 -1.62 41.77 24.53
CA PRO A 52 -0.47 40.89 24.32
C PRO A 52 0.57 41.58 23.42
N SER A 53 1.86 41.42 23.74
CA SER A 53 2.96 42.08 23.04
C SER A 53 3.06 41.76 21.54
N ARG A 54 2.41 40.68 21.09
CA ARG A 54 2.32 40.28 19.69
C ARG A 54 1.39 41.18 18.86
N ASP A 55 0.40 41.81 19.48
CA ASP A 55 -0.57 42.64 18.79
C ASP A 55 -0.18 44.13 18.90
N LEU A 56 -0.41 44.86 17.82
CA LEU A 56 -0.14 46.29 17.70
C LEU A 56 -1.45 47.05 17.87
N LEU A 57 -1.63 47.71 19.01
CA LEU A 57 -2.77 48.58 19.28
C LEU A 57 -2.38 50.01 18.91
N LYS A 58 -3.17 50.63 18.04
CA LYS A 58 -3.11 52.03 17.65
C LYS A 58 -4.43 52.71 18.01
N ILE A 59 -4.35 53.82 18.75
CA ILE A 59 -5.51 54.66 19.06
C ILE A 59 -5.26 56.02 18.43
N GLU A 60 -6.19 56.47 17.59
CA GLU A 60 -6.15 57.77 16.94
C GLU A 60 -7.35 58.59 17.40
N ILE A 61 -7.10 59.83 17.83
CA ILE A 61 -8.13 60.78 18.27
C ILE A 61 -8.00 62.03 17.42
N ARG A 62 -9.10 62.43 16.77
CA ARG A 62 -9.18 63.63 15.91
C ARG A 62 -10.27 64.58 16.36
N ASP A 63 -9.99 65.88 16.38
CA ASP A 63 -11.03 66.91 16.52
C ASP A 63 -11.59 67.37 15.15
N GLU A 64 -12.46 68.38 15.16
CA GLU A 64 -13.04 68.99 13.96
C GLU A 64 -12.06 69.89 13.19
N ILE A 65 -10.88 70.20 13.76
CA ILE A 65 -9.85 71.09 13.21
C ILE A 65 -8.67 70.27 12.64
N ASP A 66 -8.81 68.94 12.57
CA ASP A 66 -7.80 67.97 12.10
C ASP A 66 -6.55 67.88 13.01
N ASN A 67 -6.63 68.30 14.27
CA ASN A 67 -5.62 67.93 15.26
C ASN A 67 -5.74 66.44 15.56
N VAL A 68 -4.64 65.70 15.38
CA VAL A 68 -4.61 64.25 15.52
C VAL A 68 -3.66 63.88 16.66
N ILE A 69 -4.12 63.03 17.57
CA ILE A 69 -3.25 62.34 18.51
C ILE A 69 -3.24 60.85 18.17
N CYS A 70 -2.04 60.27 18.11
CA CYS A 70 -1.84 58.84 17.93
C CYS A 70 -1.13 58.23 19.13
N LEU A 71 -1.60 57.07 19.56
CA LEU A 71 -1.03 56.25 20.62
C LEU A 71 -0.74 54.86 20.11
N ASP A 72 0.36 54.28 20.56
CA ASP A 72 0.74 52.91 20.23
C ASP A 72 1.19 52.14 21.48
N ASN A 73 0.79 50.88 21.62
CA ASN A 73 1.18 50.04 22.78
C ASN A 73 2.67 49.64 22.80
N LYS A 74 3.42 49.86 21.72
CA LYS A 74 4.85 49.54 21.61
C LYS A 74 5.77 50.73 21.86
N GLU A 75 5.28 51.96 21.72
CA GLU A 75 6.10 53.18 21.88
C GLU A 75 5.90 53.83 23.24
N ARG A 76 6.88 53.67 24.14
CA ARG A 76 6.80 54.14 25.55
C ARG A 76 6.66 55.66 25.70
N ASN A 77 7.16 56.44 24.75
CA ASN A 77 7.09 57.91 24.78
C ASN A 77 5.72 58.45 24.35
N SER A 78 4.92 57.63 23.64
CA SER A 78 3.64 58.06 23.08
C SER A 78 2.63 58.47 24.17
N VAL A 79 2.62 57.79 25.32
CA VAL A 79 1.63 58.10 26.38
C VAL A 79 1.95 59.40 27.13
N GLN A 80 3.23 59.74 27.31
CA GLN A 80 3.60 61.02 27.91
C GLN A 80 3.31 62.18 26.96
N GLN A 81 3.68 62.03 25.69
CA GLN A 81 3.36 63.00 24.64
C GLN A 81 1.85 63.17 24.46
N TRP A 82 1.10 62.08 24.59
CA TRP A 82 -0.36 62.13 24.54
C TRP A 82 -0.97 62.91 25.70
N LYS A 83 -0.49 62.73 26.94
CA LYS A 83 -0.98 63.51 28.08
C LYS A 83 -0.76 65.01 27.87
N GLU A 84 0.38 65.39 27.28
CA GLU A 84 0.67 66.79 26.95
C GLU A 84 -0.26 67.31 25.85
N GLN A 85 -0.46 66.55 24.76
CA GLN A 85 -1.35 66.91 23.66
C GLN A 85 -2.84 66.87 24.03
N TRP A 86 -3.21 66.08 25.03
CA TRP A 86 -4.59 65.94 25.49
C TRP A 86 -5.12 67.25 26.10
N ASP A 87 -4.25 68.00 26.77
CA ASP A 87 -4.57 69.30 27.36
C ASP A 87 -4.89 70.38 26.32
N ASP A 88 -4.45 70.19 25.06
CA ASP A 88 -4.71 71.15 23.96
C ASP A 88 -6.16 71.14 23.45
N PHE A 89 -6.95 70.10 23.76
CA PHE A 89 -8.36 69.99 23.36
C PHE A 89 -9.30 70.71 24.34
N ASP A 90 -10.38 71.33 23.86
CA ASP A 90 -11.38 71.95 24.73
C ASP A 90 -12.36 70.90 25.32
N SER A 91 -12.91 71.17 26.50
CA SER A 91 -13.75 70.22 27.23
C SER A 91 -15.07 69.86 26.53
N ASP A 92 -15.55 70.74 25.65
CA ASP A 92 -16.78 70.57 24.88
C ASP A 92 -16.53 70.05 23.45
N ASP A 93 -15.28 69.75 23.09
CA ASP A 93 -14.93 69.27 21.76
C ASP A 93 -15.51 67.89 21.48
N LYS A 94 -16.04 67.75 20.27
CA LYS A 94 -16.46 66.47 19.71
C LYS A 94 -15.28 65.81 19.02
N LEU A 95 -14.86 64.68 19.56
CA LEU A 95 -13.69 63.93 19.12
C LEU A 95 -14.11 62.68 18.36
N ASN A 96 -13.43 62.39 17.26
CA ASN A 96 -13.51 61.13 16.54
C ASN A 96 -12.39 60.22 17.00
N VAL A 97 -12.75 59.08 17.58
CA VAL A 97 -11.82 58.08 18.09
C VAL A 97 -11.82 56.89 17.15
N GLN A 98 -10.63 56.48 16.72
CA GLN A 98 -10.39 55.26 15.97
C GLN A 98 -9.44 54.35 16.74
N VAL A 99 -9.87 53.13 17.01
CA VAL A 99 -9.05 52.09 17.63
C VAL A 99 -8.76 51.01 16.59
N LEU A 100 -7.50 50.84 16.24
CA LEU A 100 -7.01 49.83 15.30
C LEU A 100 -6.11 48.84 16.04
N ILE A 101 -6.40 47.55 15.94
CA ILE A 101 -5.53 46.49 16.46
C ILE A 101 -5.07 45.63 15.29
N GLU A 102 -3.78 45.60 15.00
CA GLU A 102 -3.17 44.64 14.07
C GLU A 102 -2.67 43.43 14.86
N LYS A 103 -3.13 42.25 14.49
CA LYS A 103 -2.91 41.00 15.21
C LYS A 103 -1.92 40.12 14.46
N THR A 104 -1.00 39.51 15.19
CA THR A 104 -0.03 38.59 14.59
C THR A 104 -0.09 37.22 15.24
N ILE A 105 0.14 36.18 14.44
CA ILE A 105 0.20 34.81 14.94
C ILE A 105 1.62 34.55 15.41
N ILE A 106 1.78 34.45 16.74
CA ILE A 106 3.05 34.08 17.39
C ILE A 106 2.76 32.90 18.31
N ASP A 107 3.65 31.91 18.32
CA ASP A 107 3.51 30.66 19.07
C ASP A 107 2.16 29.96 18.80
N ASN A 108 1.71 29.97 17.55
CA ASN A 108 0.45 29.39 17.09
C ASN A 108 -0.81 29.98 17.76
N LYS A 109 -0.74 31.23 18.23
CA LYS A 109 -1.85 31.89 18.91
C LYS A 109 -2.27 33.15 18.19
N LEU A 110 -3.58 33.31 18.02
CA LEU A 110 -4.22 34.52 17.51
C LEU A 110 -5.18 35.07 18.56
N SER A 111 -5.15 36.37 18.80
CA SER A 111 -6.09 37.02 19.72
C SER A 111 -7.46 37.20 19.07
N VAL A 112 -8.52 36.95 19.83
CA VAL A 112 -9.90 37.32 19.49
C VAL A 112 -10.44 38.20 20.60
N TYR A 113 -10.65 39.48 20.28
CA TYR A 113 -11.01 40.49 21.28
C TYR A 113 -12.52 40.57 21.50
N LYS A 114 -13.30 40.46 20.42
CA LYS A 114 -14.76 40.45 20.45
C LYS A 114 -15.28 39.25 19.65
N LEU A 115 -15.63 38.17 20.34
CA LEU A 115 -16.04 36.92 19.71
C LEU A 115 -17.26 37.10 18.79
N GLU A 116 -18.23 37.94 19.17
CA GLU A 116 -19.42 38.18 18.35
C GLU A 116 -19.09 38.84 17.01
N ALA A 117 -18.23 39.86 17.02
CA ALA A 117 -17.79 40.55 15.80
C ALA A 117 -16.95 39.62 14.91
N PHE A 118 -16.03 38.86 15.52
CA PHE A 118 -15.24 37.85 14.81
C PHE A 118 -16.15 36.80 14.15
N ASN A 119 -17.14 36.28 14.87
CA ASN A 119 -18.07 35.29 14.35
C ASN A 119 -18.92 35.84 13.21
N LYS A 120 -19.40 37.08 13.32
CA LYS A 120 -20.15 37.75 12.25
C LYS A 120 -19.35 37.79 10.94
N HIS A 121 -18.05 38.08 11.03
CA HIS A 121 -17.16 38.07 9.87
C HIS A 121 -16.87 36.64 9.38
N PHE A 122 -16.32 35.79 10.25
CA PHE A 122 -15.86 34.45 9.89
C PHE A 122 -17.01 33.56 9.37
N LEU A 123 -18.15 33.55 10.06
CA LEU A 123 -19.36 32.83 9.60
C LEU A 123 -20.05 33.53 8.43
N GLY A 124 -19.68 34.76 8.08
CA GLY A 124 -20.12 35.43 6.86
C GLY A 124 -19.40 34.95 5.59
N LEU A 125 -18.22 34.32 5.73
CA LEU A 125 -17.42 33.83 4.61
C LEU A 125 -18.09 32.64 3.91
N ASP A 126 -17.89 32.54 2.58
CA ASP A 126 -18.18 31.30 1.86
C ASP A 126 -17.19 30.17 2.26
N ILE A 127 -17.52 28.95 1.86
CA ILE A 127 -16.78 27.73 2.21
C ILE A 127 -15.31 27.83 1.78
N ILE A 128 -15.03 28.32 0.57
CA ILE A 128 -13.66 28.38 0.04
C ILE A 128 -12.83 29.43 0.76
N ASN A 129 -13.41 30.59 1.04
CA ASN A 129 -12.75 31.65 1.78
C ASN A 129 -12.54 31.27 3.26
N MET A 130 -13.43 30.48 3.86
CA MET A 130 -13.21 29.91 5.19
C MET A 130 -12.07 28.89 5.21
N ILE A 131 -11.97 28.02 4.19
CA ILE A 131 -10.85 27.07 4.05
C ILE A 131 -9.53 27.83 3.90
N LYS A 132 -9.47 28.85 3.04
CA LYS A 132 -8.28 29.70 2.86
C LYS A 132 -7.89 30.44 4.12
N PHE A 133 -8.87 30.99 4.85
CA PHE A 133 -8.65 31.64 6.13
C PHE A 133 -7.88 30.71 7.08
N ILE A 134 -8.34 29.46 7.22
CA ILE A 134 -7.71 28.47 8.10
C ILE A 134 -6.35 28.02 7.56
N GLU A 135 -6.22 27.85 6.24
CA GLU A 135 -4.94 27.52 5.59
C GLU A 135 -3.88 28.59 5.87
N ASP A 136 -4.22 29.86 5.66
CA ASP A 136 -3.31 31.00 5.83
C ASP A 136 -2.87 31.18 7.28
N ASP A 137 -3.74 30.87 8.24
CA ASP A 137 -3.49 31.10 9.66
C ASP A 137 -2.83 29.92 10.38
N ILE A 138 -3.08 28.67 9.96
CA ILE A 138 -2.34 27.50 10.47
C ILE A 138 -0.91 27.46 9.92
N ASN A 139 -0.61 28.17 8.82
CA ASN A 139 0.54 27.92 7.94
C ASN A 139 1.85 27.52 8.68
N ASN A 140 2.39 26.34 8.30
CA ASN A 140 3.54 25.63 8.88
C ASN A 140 3.45 25.13 10.34
N GLY A 141 2.41 25.49 11.08
CA GLY A 141 2.08 24.96 12.40
C GLY A 141 1.28 23.67 12.36
N ASN A 142 1.33 22.90 13.46
CA ASN A 142 0.47 21.72 13.65
C ASN A 142 -0.88 22.10 14.29
N GLN A 143 -0.99 23.30 14.85
CA GLN A 143 -2.16 23.78 15.57
C GLN A 143 -2.25 25.31 15.49
N LEU A 144 -3.46 25.86 15.65
CA LEU A 144 -3.76 27.27 15.85
C LEU A 144 -4.72 27.43 17.03
N VAL A 145 -4.45 28.40 17.91
CA VAL A 145 -5.26 28.70 19.09
C VAL A 145 -5.79 30.13 18.99
N PHE A 146 -7.11 30.27 18.92
CA PHE A 146 -7.83 31.52 19.08
C PHE A 146 -8.01 31.79 20.59
N GLU A 147 -7.23 32.74 21.11
CA GLU A 147 -7.29 33.18 22.51
C GLU A 147 -8.40 34.23 22.67
N LEU A 148 -9.46 33.86 23.39
CA LEU A 148 -10.66 34.67 23.59
C LEU A 148 -10.51 35.59 24.81
N TYR A 149 -10.69 36.89 24.60
CA TYR A 149 -10.60 37.89 25.67
C TYR A 149 -11.96 38.26 26.27
N ASP A 150 -13.06 38.12 25.53
CA ASP A 150 -14.42 38.49 25.97
C ASP A 150 -15.38 37.30 26.16
N SER A 151 -14.90 36.06 26.07
CA SER A 151 -15.73 34.86 26.13
C SER A 151 -15.07 33.70 26.87
N ASP A 152 -15.88 32.92 27.60
CA ASP A 152 -15.47 31.69 28.27
C ASP A 152 -15.64 30.43 27.39
N MET A 153 -15.90 30.61 26.08
CA MET A 153 -16.10 29.50 25.14
C MET A 153 -14.87 28.61 25.03
N LEU A 154 -15.08 27.29 25.15
CA LEU A 154 -14.08 26.27 24.92
C LEU A 154 -14.54 25.32 23.81
N LEU A 155 -13.86 25.36 22.67
CA LEU A 155 -14.05 24.46 21.54
C LEU A 155 -12.68 24.02 21.02
N ALA A 156 -12.56 22.77 20.58
CA ALA A 156 -11.31 22.31 19.99
C ALA A 156 -11.56 21.24 18.93
N THR A 157 -10.85 21.37 17.82
CA THR A 157 -10.57 20.29 16.87
C THR A 157 -9.17 19.74 17.16
N LYS A 158 -8.66 18.89 16.28
CA LYS A 158 -7.29 18.38 16.38
C LYS A 158 -6.23 19.45 16.15
N THR A 159 -6.57 20.51 15.42
CA THR A 159 -5.62 21.52 14.96
C THR A 159 -6.09 22.94 15.23
N LEU A 160 -7.35 23.16 15.59
CA LEU A 160 -7.90 24.45 15.98
C LEU A 160 -8.38 24.41 17.43
N ALA A 161 -8.20 25.49 18.17
CA ALA A 161 -8.80 25.63 19.49
C ALA A 161 -9.30 27.06 19.70
N PHE A 162 -10.53 27.21 20.20
CA PHE A 162 -11.06 28.46 20.73
C PHE A 162 -11.09 28.31 22.24
N LYS A 163 -10.32 29.12 22.95
CA LYS A 163 -10.28 29.05 24.42
C LYS A 163 -10.06 30.40 25.07
N PRO A 164 -10.55 30.58 26.31
CA PRO A 164 -10.30 31.80 27.08
C PRO A 164 -8.81 31.92 27.42
N VAL A 165 -8.30 33.14 27.50
CA VAL A 165 -6.89 33.42 27.85
C VAL A 165 -6.50 32.81 29.21
N SER A 166 -7.45 32.70 30.14
CA SER A 166 -7.25 32.06 31.45
C SER A 166 -7.02 30.55 31.38
N ASN A 167 -7.33 29.90 30.26
CA ASN A 167 -7.28 28.46 30.13
C ASN A 167 -5.91 27.98 29.61
N THR A 168 -5.14 27.34 30.49
CA THR A 168 -3.81 26.80 30.20
C THR A 168 -3.81 25.38 29.63
N SER A 169 -4.98 24.79 29.35
CA SER A 169 -5.07 23.42 28.84
C SER A 169 -4.31 23.28 27.51
N GLU A 170 -3.51 22.22 27.42
CA GLU A 170 -2.87 21.79 26.18
C GLU A 170 -3.74 20.73 25.49
N PHE A 171 -3.79 20.78 24.16
CA PHE A 171 -4.54 19.82 23.37
C PHE A 171 -3.59 18.82 22.70
N GLN A 172 -4.15 17.70 22.26
CA GLN A 172 -3.39 16.63 21.65
C GLN A 172 -2.66 17.12 20.39
N LYS A 173 -1.34 16.94 20.36
CA LYS A 173 -0.52 17.27 19.20
C LYS A 173 -0.64 16.16 18.16
N ILE A 174 -0.90 16.55 16.91
CA ILE A 174 -0.91 15.66 15.75
C ILE A 174 0.21 16.05 14.80
N ASP A 175 0.83 15.07 14.16
CA ASP A 175 1.68 15.32 12.99
C ASP A 175 0.80 15.60 11.76
N ARG A 176 0.31 16.84 11.69
CA ARG A 176 -0.52 17.31 10.58
C ARG A 176 0.23 17.22 9.25
N LYS A 177 1.55 17.46 9.25
CA LYS A 177 2.39 17.46 8.04
C LYS A 177 2.52 16.06 7.44
N GLU A 178 2.73 15.05 8.28
CA GLU A 178 2.75 13.65 7.82
C GLU A 178 1.40 13.25 7.21
N LYS A 179 0.29 13.60 7.88
CA LYS A 179 -1.05 13.27 7.39
C LYS A 179 -1.37 13.94 6.04
N ILE A 180 -1.00 15.21 5.86
CA ILE A 180 -1.13 15.91 4.57
C ILE A 180 -0.32 15.19 3.48
N LYS A 181 0.90 14.77 3.78
CA LYS A 181 1.74 14.03 2.81
C LYS A 181 1.10 12.70 2.41
N GLU A 182 0.54 11.95 3.37
CA GLU A 182 -0.15 10.68 3.08
C GLU A 182 -1.39 10.89 2.21
N VAL A 183 -2.17 11.95 2.45
CA VAL A 183 -3.31 12.30 1.58
C VAL A 183 -2.82 12.66 0.18
N GLN A 184 -1.81 13.53 0.04
CA GLN A 184 -1.27 13.98 -1.25
C GLN A 184 -0.64 12.84 -2.08
N LYS A 185 -0.12 11.78 -1.44
CA LYS A 185 0.38 10.59 -2.15
C LYS A 185 -0.73 9.79 -2.82
N ASN A 186 -1.96 9.86 -2.28
CA ASN A 186 -3.06 8.99 -2.68
C ASN A 186 -4.21 9.74 -3.38
N SER A 187 -4.29 11.07 -3.23
CA SER A 187 -5.33 11.94 -3.79
C SER A 187 -4.71 13.22 -4.36
N PHE A 188 -5.14 13.62 -5.55
CA PHE A 188 -4.63 14.79 -6.26
C PHE A 188 -5.69 15.89 -6.37
N ALA A 189 -5.53 16.96 -5.60
CA ALA A 189 -6.42 18.11 -5.62
C ALA A 189 -5.75 19.32 -6.26
N PHE A 190 -6.38 19.90 -7.29
CA PHE A 190 -5.95 21.16 -7.90
C PHE A 190 -6.40 22.34 -7.04
N TRP A 191 -5.69 22.55 -5.92
CA TRP A 191 -5.89 23.65 -4.98
C TRP A 191 -5.01 24.85 -5.33
N LYS A 192 -5.53 26.08 -5.11
CA LYS A 192 -4.80 27.33 -5.42
C LYS A 192 -3.94 27.85 -4.25
N GLY A 193 -4.08 27.29 -3.06
CA GLY A 193 -3.23 27.62 -1.89
C GLY A 193 -2.03 26.67 -1.77
N GLU A 194 -1.24 26.85 -0.71
CA GLU A 194 -0.05 26.04 -0.44
C GLU A 194 -0.37 24.60 -0.05
N TYR A 195 -1.34 24.40 0.85
CA TYR A 195 -1.77 23.09 1.32
C TYR A 195 -3.26 23.09 1.64
N LEU A 196 -4.02 22.19 1.00
CA LEU A 196 -5.43 22.02 1.33
C LEU A 196 -5.59 21.53 2.78
N PRO A 197 -6.40 22.20 3.62
CA PRO A 197 -6.76 21.72 4.95
C PRO A 197 -7.35 20.30 4.95
N LEU A 198 -7.21 19.61 6.08
CA LEU A 198 -7.72 18.26 6.28
C LEU A 198 -9.11 18.29 6.94
N PRO A 199 -9.93 17.24 6.77
CA PRO A 199 -11.19 17.10 7.51
C PRO A 199 -10.99 17.21 9.04
N ASP A 200 -9.89 16.69 9.58
CA ASP A 200 -9.55 16.80 11.02
C ASP A 200 -9.41 18.23 11.52
N ASP A 201 -9.12 19.19 10.63
CA ASP A 201 -8.97 20.59 11.01
C ASP A 201 -10.31 21.19 11.47
N PHE A 202 -11.43 20.63 10.99
CA PHE A 202 -12.79 21.09 11.23
C PHE A 202 -13.60 20.15 12.15
N HIS A 203 -13.06 18.96 12.46
CA HIS A 203 -13.73 17.98 13.33
C HIS A 203 -13.57 18.31 14.82
N PHE A 204 -14.67 18.64 15.50
CA PHE A 204 -14.63 18.96 16.92
C PHE A 204 -14.40 17.73 17.80
N ILE A 205 -13.32 17.76 18.61
CA ILE A 205 -13.09 16.81 19.72
C ILE A 205 -13.74 17.34 21.00
N ILE A 206 -13.72 18.67 21.18
CA ILE A 206 -14.38 19.35 22.28
C ILE A 206 -15.45 20.25 21.66
N ASP A 207 -16.71 19.88 21.90
CA ASP A 207 -17.88 20.59 21.42
C ASP A 207 -18.74 21.06 22.62
N ASN A 208 -19.52 22.10 22.40
CA ASN A 208 -20.51 22.59 23.35
C ASN A 208 -21.89 22.70 22.68
N GLN A 209 -22.97 22.75 23.48
CA GLN A 209 -24.33 22.74 22.94
C GLN A 209 -24.65 23.97 22.06
N ASN A 210 -23.91 25.07 22.22
CA ASN A 210 -24.14 26.34 21.51
C ASN A 210 -22.97 26.70 20.58
N ASN A 211 -22.39 25.71 19.89
CA ASN A 211 -21.26 25.92 19.00
C ASN A 211 -21.70 26.62 17.69
N PRO A 212 -21.28 27.87 17.45
CA PRO A 212 -21.71 28.63 16.27
C PRO A 212 -21.06 28.15 14.96
N TYR A 213 -19.98 27.35 15.04
CA TYR A 213 -19.24 26.87 13.88
C TYR A 213 -19.72 25.49 13.38
N LYS A 214 -20.50 24.77 14.20
CA LYS A 214 -20.84 23.35 14.00
C LYS A 214 -21.37 23.03 12.60
N GLU A 215 -22.31 23.84 12.10
CA GLU A 215 -22.92 23.61 10.79
C GLU A 215 -21.91 23.82 9.64
N LYS A 216 -21.22 24.96 9.61
CA LYS A 216 -20.25 25.27 8.54
C LYS A 216 -19.04 24.35 8.58
N PHE A 217 -18.53 24.02 9.76
CA PHE A 217 -17.41 23.10 9.92
C PHE A 217 -17.79 21.70 9.48
N GLY A 218 -18.99 21.21 9.82
CA GLY A 218 -19.47 19.91 9.32
C GLY A 218 -19.60 19.86 7.79
N ILE A 219 -20.06 20.95 7.17
CA ILE A 219 -20.11 21.06 5.70
C ILE A 219 -18.70 21.02 5.09
N ILE A 220 -17.75 21.78 5.65
CA ILE A 220 -16.35 21.79 5.19
C ILE A 220 -15.69 20.43 5.41
N GLU A 221 -15.90 19.80 6.56
CA GLU A 221 -15.40 18.46 6.88
C GLU A 221 -15.87 17.45 5.83
N THR A 222 -17.15 17.48 5.48
CA THR A 222 -17.74 16.61 4.46
C THR A 222 -17.13 16.85 3.09
N LEU A 223 -16.98 18.12 2.71
CA LEU A 223 -16.32 18.52 1.47
C LEU A 223 -14.89 17.97 1.40
N LEU A 224 -14.09 18.23 2.44
CA LEU A 224 -12.69 17.81 2.49
C LEU A 224 -12.55 16.29 2.53
N ALA A 225 -13.48 15.57 3.18
CA ALA A 225 -13.50 14.11 3.20
C ALA A 225 -13.71 13.55 1.79
N ILE A 226 -14.66 14.12 1.03
CA ILE A 226 -14.87 13.80 -0.39
C ILE A 226 -13.58 14.04 -1.18
N VAL A 227 -12.93 15.18 -0.96
CA VAL A 227 -11.69 15.51 -1.67
C VAL A 227 -10.59 14.49 -1.38
N CYS A 228 -10.38 14.12 -0.12
CA CYS A 228 -9.35 13.16 0.29
C CYS A 228 -9.63 11.74 -0.23
N ILE A 229 -10.90 11.36 -0.41
CA ILE A 229 -11.30 10.06 -0.95
C ILE A 229 -11.15 10.01 -2.47
N ALA A 230 -11.39 11.11 -3.18
CA ALA A 230 -11.30 11.16 -4.64
C ALA A 230 -9.86 11.01 -5.16
N ASP A 231 -9.72 10.56 -6.41
CA ASP A 231 -8.43 10.45 -7.09
C ASP A 231 -7.97 11.81 -7.61
N ASN A 232 -8.84 12.50 -8.36
CA ASN A 232 -8.59 13.84 -8.89
C ASN A 232 -9.70 14.79 -8.49
N VAL A 233 -9.35 16.01 -8.07
CA VAL A 233 -10.31 17.04 -7.68
C VAL A 233 -9.99 18.37 -8.33
N HIS A 234 -11.00 18.96 -8.96
CA HIS A 234 -10.93 20.31 -9.50
C HIS A 234 -11.88 21.24 -8.75
N PHE A 235 -11.34 22.35 -8.24
CA PHE A 235 -12.12 23.41 -7.61
C PHE A 235 -12.55 24.45 -8.65
N PHE A 236 -13.84 24.76 -8.65
CA PHE A 236 -14.44 25.89 -9.36
C PHE A 236 -15.04 26.87 -8.34
N ASP A 237 -15.59 27.98 -8.81
CA ASP A 237 -16.08 29.04 -7.94
C ASP A 237 -17.32 28.62 -7.11
N ASP A 238 -18.20 27.78 -7.67
CA ASP A 238 -19.46 27.36 -7.03
C ASP A 238 -19.57 25.85 -6.75
N LYS A 239 -18.60 25.06 -7.22
CA LYS A 239 -18.61 23.60 -7.14
C LYS A 239 -17.22 22.99 -7.12
N ILE A 240 -17.18 21.71 -6.78
CA ILE A 240 -16.04 20.83 -7.04
C ILE A 240 -16.44 19.73 -8.02
N THR A 241 -15.49 19.31 -8.85
CA THR A 241 -15.60 18.10 -9.67
C THR A 241 -14.59 17.09 -9.16
N CYS A 242 -15.08 15.95 -8.67
CA CYS A 242 -14.29 14.83 -8.19
C CYS A 242 -14.33 13.68 -9.18
N GLN A 243 -13.18 13.04 -9.39
CA GLN A 243 -13.07 11.81 -10.15
C GLN A 243 -12.66 10.68 -9.21
N ILE A 244 -13.41 9.58 -9.26
CA ILE A 244 -13.13 8.35 -8.52
C ILE A 244 -12.88 7.23 -9.52
N TYR A 245 -11.67 6.68 -9.52
CA TYR A 245 -11.28 5.50 -10.29
C TYR A 245 -11.42 4.25 -9.42
N GLY A 246 -12.64 3.70 -9.42
CA GLY A 246 -12.89 2.36 -8.88
C GLY A 246 -12.95 1.31 -10.00
N LYS A 247 -13.81 0.31 -9.83
CA LYS A 247 -14.18 -0.65 -10.90
C LYS A 247 -14.73 0.05 -12.14
N ARG A 248 -15.21 1.28 -11.97
CA ARG A 248 -15.58 2.21 -13.03
C ARG A 248 -15.15 3.62 -12.65
N MET A 249 -14.83 4.42 -13.66
CA MET A 249 -14.62 5.85 -13.47
C MET A 249 -15.97 6.51 -13.15
N SER A 250 -16.03 7.25 -12.05
CA SER A 250 -17.18 8.08 -11.68
C SER A 250 -16.74 9.53 -11.58
N VAL A 251 -17.45 10.43 -12.25
CA VAL A 251 -17.25 11.87 -12.15
C VAL A 251 -18.42 12.44 -11.36
N ILE A 252 -18.12 13.19 -10.30
CA ILE A 252 -19.08 13.66 -9.32
C ILE A 252 -18.91 15.16 -9.20
N ASP A 253 -19.94 15.89 -9.60
CA ASP A 253 -20.02 17.33 -9.41
C ASP A 253 -20.80 17.61 -8.13
N VAL A 254 -20.21 18.39 -7.22
CA VAL A 254 -20.85 18.77 -5.96
C VAL A 254 -20.85 20.28 -5.85
N ARG A 255 -22.05 20.88 -5.83
CA ARG A 255 -22.23 22.31 -5.60
C ARG A 255 -22.13 22.65 -4.13
N PHE A 256 -21.45 23.74 -3.82
CA PHE A 256 -21.24 24.18 -2.43
C PHE A 256 -22.56 24.48 -1.70
N SER A 257 -23.56 24.96 -2.41
CA SER A 257 -24.90 25.25 -1.88
C SER A 257 -25.73 24.01 -1.55
N GLU A 258 -25.37 22.84 -2.08
CA GLU A 258 -26.12 21.58 -1.90
C GLU A 258 -25.47 20.67 -0.85
N LEU A 259 -24.27 21.02 -0.37
CA LEU A 259 -23.54 20.26 0.64
C LEU A 259 -24.24 20.32 2.00
N LYS A 260 -24.23 19.18 2.68
CA LYS A 260 -24.71 19.02 4.05
C LYS A 260 -23.65 18.23 4.83
N TYR A 261 -23.67 18.39 6.14
CA TYR A 261 -22.86 17.56 7.02
C TYR A 261 -23.20 16.07 6.85
N ASN A 262 -22.16 15.25 6.65
CA ASN A 262 -22.26 13.80 6.59
C ASN A 262 -21.07 13.17 7.36
N GLU A 263 -21.36 12.75 8.59
CA GLU A 263 -20.42 12.06 9.48
C GLU A 263 -19.85 10.78 8.86
N THR A 264 -20.64 10.04 8.07
CA THR A 264 -20.20 8.79 7.46
C THR A 264 -19.02 9.00 6.51
N LEU A 265 -19.00 10.13 5.79
CA LEU A 265 -17.89 10.46 4.90
C LEU A 265 -16.61 10.75 5.69
N PHE A 266 -16.74 11.47 6.81
CA PHE A 266 -15.62 11.69 7.72
C PHE A 266 -15.11 10.38 8.32
N ASP A 267 -16.01 9.46 8.67
CA ASP A 267 -15.65 8.14 9.18
C ASP A 267 -14.92 7.27 8.14
N ILE A 268 -15.37 7.30 6.87
CA ILE A 268 -14.69 6.62 5.76
C ILE A 268 -13.29 7.20 5.59
N TYR A 269 -13.17 8.54 5.55
CA TYR A 269 -11.88 9.23 5.50
C TYR A 269 -10.96 8.79 6.65
N THR A 270 -11.48 8.84 7.88
CA THR A 270 -10.72 8.48 9.07
C THR A 270 -10.27 7.03 9.01
N TRP A 271 -11.13 6.10 8.59
CA TRP A 271 -10.77 4.69 8.46
C TRP A 271 -9.70 4.43 7.39
N ILE A 272 -9.74 5.15 6.25
CA ILE A 272 -8.74 5.02 5.18
C ILE A 272 -7.37 5.46 5.68
N PHE A 273 -7.29 6.63 6.31
CA PHE A 273 -6.05 7.28 6.70
C PHE A 273 -5.61 7.00 8.15
N THR A 274 -6.21 6.00 8.81
CA THR A 274 -5.81 5.53 10.14
C THR A 274 -5.37 4.07 10.08
N GLU A 275 -4.11 3.80 10.42
CA GLU A 275 -3.48 2.48 10.59
C GLU A 275 -3.58 1.50 9.39
N GLY A 276 -2.59 0.65 9.18
CA GLY A 276 -2.59 -0.37 8.12
C GLY A 276 -2.30 0.17 6.71
N ASN A 277 -2.65 -0.61 5.67
CA ASN A 277 -2.33 -0.26 4.28
C ASN A 277 -3.34 0.73 3.69
N ILE A 278 -2.97 2.01 3.68
CA ILE A 278 -3.77 3.11 3.12
C ILE A 278 -4.13 2.86 1.65
N VAL A 279 -3.18 2.34 0.86
CA VAL A 279 -3.36 2.11 -0.59
C VAL A 279 -4.47 1.10 -0.85
N ASP A 280 -4.48 -0.01 -0.13
CA ASP A 280 -5.52 -1.03 -0.28
C ASP A 280 -6.88 -0.51 0.21
N LYS A 281 -6.89 0.20 1.35
CA LYS A 281 -8.12 0.77 1.93
C LYS A 281 -8.76 1.79 1.00
N ILE A 282 -7.98 2.75 0.49
CA ILE A 282 -8.51 3.79 -0.40
C ILE A 282 -8.96 3.19 -1.73
N SER A 283 -8.20 2.24 -2.29
CA SER A 283 -8.57 1.55 -3.53
C SER A 283 -9.89 0.78 -3.36
N LEU A 284 -10.05 0.05 -2.26
CA LEU A 284 -11.29 -0.70 -1.99
C LEU A 284 -12.47 0.23 -1.71
N ALA A 285 -12.26 1.31 -0.95
CA ALA A 285 -13.28 2.33 -0.72
C ALA A 285 -13.73 2.95 -2.05
N ARG A 286 -12.80 3.43 -2.89
CA ARG A 286 -13.10 3.97 -4.23
C ARG A 286 -13.85 2.97 -5.10
N ASN A 287 -13.46 1.69 -5.08
CA ASN A 287 -14.15 0.63 -5.80
C ASN A 287 -15.63 0.52 -5.39
N LEU A 288 -15.91 0.45 -4.09
CA LEU A 288 -17.28 0.31 -3.61
C LEU A 288 -18.07 1.60 -3.77
N LEU A 289 -17.50 2.74 -3.41
CA LEU A 289 -18.13 4.04 -3.59
C LEU A 289 -18.47 4.29 -5.07
N SER A 290 -17.57 3.96 -5.99
CA SER A 290 -17.84 4.06 -7.42
C SER A 290 -19.05 3.24 -7.84
N LEU A 291 -19.37 2.11 -7.19
CA LEU A 291 -20.56 1.30 -7.47
C LEU A 291 -21.82 1.89 -6.80
N HIS A 292 -21.72 2.25 -5.52
CA HIS A 292 -22.83 2.78 -4.73
C HIS A 292 -23.32 4.15 -5.24
N CYS A 293 -22.40 5.01 -5.70
CA CYS A 293 -22.73 6.31 -6.28
C CYS A 293 -23.47 6.26 -7.62
N ARG A 294 -23.86 5.06 -8.12
CA ARG A 294 -24.86 4.95 -9.20
C ARG A 294 -26.24 5.42 -8.76
N LEU A 295 -26.56 5.16 -7.49
CA LEU A 295 -27.92 5.21 -6.98
C LEU A 295 -28.14 6.43 -6.10
N ILE A 296 -27.07 6.96 -5.50
CA ILE A 296 -27.10 8.00 -4.47
C ILE A 296 -25.92 8.96 -4.73
N LEU A 297 -26.12 10.25 -4.47
CA LEU A 297 -25.03 11.23 -4.50
C LEU A 297 -23.98 10.91 -3.43
N LEU A 298 -22.70 11.11 -3.73
CA LEU A 298 -21.59 10.84 -2.80
C LEU A 298 -21.79 11.52 -1.44
N GLN A 299 -22.32 12.74 -1.43
CA GLN A 299 -22.62 13.50 -0.21
C GLN A 299 -23.70 12.87 0.69
N ASN A 300 -24.47 11.90 0.18
CA ASN A 300 -25.59 11.26 0.89
C ASN A 300 -25.29 9.79 1.25
N ILE A 301 -24.02 9.42 1.34
CA ILE A 301 -23.61 8.07 1.77
C ILE A 301 -24.08 7.81 3.19
N ASP A 302 -24.60 6.61 3.41
CA ASP A 302 -25.12 6.13 4.68
C ASP A 302 -24.15 5.18 5.39
N GLU A 303 -24.36 4.99 6.69
CA GLU A 303 -23.55 4.10 7.53
C GLU A 303 -23.49 2.66 6.97
N GLN A 304 -24.55 2.19 6.32
CA GLN A 304 -24.60 0.86 5.71
C GLN A 304 -23.56 0.68 4.59
N THR A 305 -23.31 1.74 3.81
CA THR A 305 -22.24 1.74 2.81
C THR A 305 -20.87 1.66 3.48
N PHE A 306 -20.65 2.37 4.59
CA PHE A 306 -19.39 2.29 5.34
C PHE A 306 -19.16 0.91 5.96
N LEU A 307 -20.18 0.31 6.56
CA LEU A 307 -20.12 -1.07 7.06
C LEU A 307 -19.79 -2.06 5.93
N SER A 308 -20.36 -1.84 4.75
CA SER A 308 -20.07 -2.64 3.55
C SER A 308 -18.60 -2.49 3.12
N ILE A 309 -18.03 -1.29 3.17
CA ILE A 309 -16.60 -1.05 2.89
C ILE A 309 -15.73 -1.83 3.88
N LYS A 310 -16.00 -1.72 5.18
CA LYS A 310 -15.25 -2.45 6.22
C LYS A 310 -15.35 -3.97 6.04
N ALA A 311 -16.56 -4.49 5.78
CA ALA A 311 -16.79 -5.91 5.58
C ALA A 311 -16.04 -6.45 4.34
N ASN A 312 -16.08 -5.72 3.23
CA ASN A 312 -15.35 -6.09 2.01
C ASN A 312 -13.83 -6.05 2.23
N PHE A 313 -13.31 -5.10 3.00
CA PHE A 313 -11.89 -5.07 3.35
C PHE A 313 -11.48 -6.26 4.24
N ALA A 314 -12.34 -6.67 5.17
CA ALA A 314 -12.10 -7.89 5.96
C ALA A 314 -12.12 -9.15 5.08
N ILE A 315 -13.05 -9.24 4.12
CA ILE A 315 -13.12 -10.34 3.14
C ILE A 315 -11.87 -10.33 2.27
N TYR A 316 -11.44 -9.18 1.74
CA TYR A 316 -10.24 -9.04 0.93
C TYR A 316 -9.00 -9.55 1.66
N GLN A 317 -8.82 -9.17 2.93
CA GLN A 317 -7.72 -9.69 3.75
C GLN A 317 -7.81 -11.21 3.92
N LYS A 318 -9.00 -11.75 4.20
CA LYS A 318 -9.19 -13.19 4.37
C LYS A 318 -8.91 -13.96 3.07
N GLU A 319 -9.47 -13.52 1.94
CA GLU A 319 -9.26 -14.16 0.64
C GLU A 319 -7.79 -14.15 0.23
N ASN A 320 -7.05 -13.08 0.54
CA ASN A 320 -5.61 -13.02 0.26
C ASN A 320 -4.83 -14.04 1.08
N VAL A 321 -5.17 -14.23 2.36
CA VAL A 321 -4.59 -15.28 3.21
C VAL A 321 -4.99 -16.68 2.71
N ASP A 322 -6.26 -16.88 2.36
CA ASP A 322 -6.77 -18.16 1.86
C ASP A 322 -6.09 -18.55 0.54
N LYS A 323 -5.95 -17.61 -0.41
CA LYS A 323 -5.20 -17.82 -1.67
C LYS A 323 -3.75 -18.19 -1.41
N TYR A 324 -3.11 -17.53 -0.45
CA TYR A 324 -1.73 -17.85 -0.06
C TYR A 324 -1.63 -19.29 0.47
N ILE A 325 -2.55 -19.70 1.36
CA ILE A 325 -2.60 -21.07 1.90
C ILE A 325 -2.89 -22.09 0.79
N GLU A 326 -3.82 -21.79 -0.11
CA GLU A 326 -4.18 -22.67 -1.23
C GLU A 326 -2.98 -22.95 -2.14
N ILE A 327 -2.21 -21.91 -2.48
CA ILE A 327 -0.99 -22.05 -3.29
C ILE A 327 0.05 -22.90 -2.56
N LYS A 328 0.24 -22.67 -1.26
CA LYS A 328 1.14 -23.48 -0.42
C LYS A 328 0.74 -24.96 -0.38
N ASN A 329 -0.55 -25.25 -0.25
CA ASN A 329 -1.06 -26.61 -0.23
C ASN A 329 -0.93 -27.31 -1.59
N LYS A 330 -1.36 -26.65 -2.68
CA LYS A 330 -1.20 -27.14 -4.06
C LYS A 330 0.24 -27.47 -4.39
N LEU A 331 1.17 -26.67 -3.89
CA LEU A 331 2.60 -26.90 -4.09
C LEU A 331 3.10 -28.10 -3.27
N THR A 332 2.67 -28.23 -2.01
CA THR A 332 3.02 -29.39 -1.18
C THR A 332 2.51 -30.69 -1.81
N GLU A 333 1.28 -30.70 -2.31
CA GLU A 333 0.69 -31.82 -3.05
C GLU A 333 1.47 -32.12 -4.34
N PHE A 334 1.88 -31.09 -5.08
CA PHE A 334 2.68 -31.26 -6.29
C PHE A 334 4.07 -31.85 -6.00
N LEU A 335 4.77 -31.37 -4.95
CA LEU A 335 6.05 -31.94 -4.52
C LEU A 335 5.89 -33.39 -4.09
N ALA A 336 4.85 -33.72 -3.33
CA ALA A 336 4.53 -35.10 -2.96
C ALA A 336 4.29 -35.96 -4.21
N LYS A 337 3.54 -35.44 -5.19
CA LYS A 337 3.29 -36.12 -6.46
C LYS A 337 4.58 -36.32 -7.27
N LEU A 338 5.49 -35.35 -7.33
CA LEU A 338 6.79 -35.52 -7.98
C LEU A 338 7.60 -36.65 -7.33
N VAL A 339 7.57 -36.75 -6.01
CA VAL A 339 8.21 -37.85 -5.27
C VAL A 339 7.53 -39.18 -5.58
N ASP A 340 6.21 -39.25 -5.69
CA ASP A 340 5.51 -40.49 -6.02
C ASP A 340 5.67 -40.91 -7.50
N ASP A 341 5.54 -39.98 -8.46
CA ASP A 341 5.82 -40.20 -9.88
C ASP A 341 7.26 -40.72 -10.08
N SER A 342 8.21 -40.26 -9.24
CA SER A 342 9.59 -40.75 -9.27
C SER A 342 9.72 -42.23 -8.90
N LYS A 343 8.93 -42.69 -7.91
CA LYS A 343 8.90 -44.10 -7.52
C LYS A 343 8.30 -44.93 -8.64
N GLU A 344 7.25 -44.45 -9.30
CA GLU A 344 6.66 -45.14 -10.46
C GLU A 344 7.65 -45.31 -11.61
N VAL A 345 8.52 -44.32 -11.87
CA VAL A 345 9.59 -44.45 -12.87
C VAL A 345 10.55 -45.59 -12.49
N ILE A 346 10.98 -45.67 -11.23
CA ILE A 346 11.89 -46.73 -10.76
C ILE A 346 11.20 -48.10 -10.79
N LEU A 347 9.97 -48.20 -10.29
CA LEU A 347 9.17 -49.42 -10.29
C LEU A 347 8.89 -49.91 -11.72
N GLY A 348 8.66 -48.98 -12.66
CA GLY A 348 8.52 -49.29 -14.09
C GLY A 348 9.77 -49.97 -14.66
N ILE A 349 10.97 -49.47 -14.34
CA ILE A 349 12.24 -50.10 -14.77
C ILE A 349 12.36 -51.51 -14.19
N VAL A 350 12.08 -51.69 -12.89
CA VAL A 350 12.13 -53.02 -12.25
C VAL A 350 11.13 -53.99 -12.88
N SER A 351 9.92 -53.52 -13.19
CA SER A 351 8.89 -54.30 -13.87
C SER A 351 9.33 -54.73 -15.27
N ASP A 352 9.93 -53.82 -16.04
CA ASP A 352 10.38 -54.10 -17.40
C ASP A 352 11.60 -55.05 -17.44
N ILE A 353 12.52 -54.93 -16.46
CA ILE A 353 13.57 -55.94 -16.22
C ILE A 353 12.92 -57.30 -15.95
N GLY A 354 11.94 -57.35 -15.04
CA GLY A 354 11.24 -58.59 -14.68
C GLY A 354 10.57 -59.25 -15.89
N LYS A 355 9.87 -58.48 -16.74
CA LYS A 355 9.25 -58.98 -17.98
C LYS A 355 10.29 -59.56 -18.94
N ASN A 356 11.42 -58.87 -19.12
CA ASN A 356 12.51 -59.36 -19.96
C ASN A 356 13.10 -60.66 -19.41
N MET A 357 13.32 -60.76 -18.09
CA MET A 357 13.78 -61.99 -17.43
C MET A 357 12.78 -63.14 -17.58
N VAL A 358 11.49 -62.90 -17.36
CA VAL A 358 10.44 -63.92 -17.52
C VAL A 358 10.42 -64.43 -18.96
N ALA A 359 10.51 -63.52 -19.95
CA ALA A 359 10.54 -63.91 -21.36
C ALA A 359 11.77 -64.78 -21.67
N PHE A 360 12.94 -64.41 -21.14
CA PHE A 360 14.17 -65.18 -21.29
C PHE A 360 14.11 -66.56 -20.61
N PHE A 361 13.70 -66.63 -19.34
CA PHE A 361 13.55 -67.91 -18.63
C PHE A 361 12.50 -68.81 -19.29
N SER A 362 11.41 -68.23 -19.80
CA SER A 362 10.39 -68.97 -20.54
C SER A 362 10.96 -69.57 -21.83
N PHE A 363 11.79 -68.81 -22.55
CA PHE A 363 12.49 -69.30 -23.74
C PHE A 363 13.46 -70.44 -23.38
N VAL A 364 14.33 -70.25 -22.38
CA VAL A 364 15.28 -71.30 -21.94
C VAL A 364 14.55 -72.55 -21.47
N LEU A 365 13.49 -72.41 -20.69
CA LEU A 365 12.67 -73.53 -20.23
C LEU A 365 12.05 -74.28 -21.42
N THR A 366 11.52 -73.56 -22.40
CA THR A 366 10.93 -74.15 -23.60
C THR A 366 11.97 -74.93 -24.40
N VAL A 367 13.17 -74.36 -24.59
CA VAL A 367 14.30 -75.03 -25.26
C VAL A 367 14.70 -76.29 -24.49
N PHE A 368 14.82 -76.21 -23.17
CA PHE A 368 15.20 -77.33 -22.33
C PHE A 368 14.18 -78.48 -22.35
N VAL A 369 12.89 -78.16 -22.19
CA VAL A 369 11.79 -79.14 -22.27
C VAL A 369 11.74 -79.81 -23.64
N THR A 370 11.85 -79.02 -24.71
CA THR A 370 11.86 -79.54 -26.09
C THR A 370 13.06 -80.45 -26.34
N SER A 371 14.22 -80.11 -25.78
CA SER A 371 15.44 -80.94 -25.89
C SER A 371 15.28 -82.29 -25.19
N ILE A 372 14.70 -82.32 -23.99
CA ILE A 372 14.43 -83.59 -23.26
C ILE A 372 13.42 -84.46 -24.01
N MET A 373 12.41 -83.86 -24.64
CA MET A 373 11.42 -84.59 -25.43
C MET A 373 11.97 -85.14 -26.75
N SER A 374 13.09 -84.61 -27.24
CA SER A 374 13.78 -85.13 -28.42
C SER A 374 14.59 -86.38 -28.07
N GLU A 375 14.60 -87.40 -28.94
CA GLU A 375 15.33 -88.68 -28.73
C GLU A 375 16.87 -88.52 -28.60
N LYS A 376 17.41 -87.30 -28.65
CA LYS A 376 18.85 -86.98 -28.59
C LYS A 376 19.43 -86.82 -27.18
N GLY A 377 18.59 -86.77 -26.13
CA GLY A 377 19.07 -86.59 -24.74
C GLY A 377 19.66 -85.20 -24.45
N LEU A 378 20.44 -85.08 -23.37
CA LEU A 378 21.07 -83.81 -22.92
C LEU A 378 22.36 -83.45 -23.69
N GLU A 379 22.78 -84.26 -24.66
CA GLU A 379 23.92 -83.93 -25.52
C GLU A 379 23.43 -83.08 -26.70
N ASN A 380 24.09 -81.93 -26.93
CA ASN A 380 23.73 -80.94 -27.97
C ASN A 380 22.37 -80.24 -27.80
N ILE A 381 22.04 -79.81 -26.57
CA ILE A 381 20.86 -78.96 -26.27
C ILE A 381 20.87 -77.68 -27.12
N PHE A 382 22.04 -77.07 -27.32
CA PHE A 382 22.23 -75.88 -28.17
C PHE A 382 22.64 -76.28 -29.58
N THR A 383 21.67 -76.68 -30.40
CA THR A 383 21.89 -76.87 -31.84
C THR A 383 22.16 -75.53 -32.54
N LYS A 384 22.66 -75.58 -33.79
CA LYS A 384 22.90 -74.37 -34.60
C LYS A 384 21.67 -73.45 -34.68
N GLU A 385 20.49 -74.03 -34.85
CA GLU A 385 19.22 -73.28 -34.95
C GLU A 385 18.84 -72.64 -33.60
N VAL A 386 18.94 -73.40 -32.50
CA VAL A 386 18.65 -72.91 -31.15
C VAL A 386 19.62 -71.80 -30.71
N THR A 387 20.89 -71.91 -31.09
CA THR A 387 21.91 -70.87 -30.82
C THR A 387 21.58 -69.59 -31.58
N ALA A 388 21.26 -69.68 -32.88
CA ALA A 388 20.89 -68.53 -33.68
C ALA A 388 19.62 -67.81 -33.16
N PHE A 389 18.61 -68.56 -32.70
CA PHE A 389 17.44 -67.97 -32.06
C PHE A 389 17.77 -67.33 -30.70
N SER A 390 18.68 -67.91 -29.92
CA SER A 390 19.14 -67.36 -28.65
C SER A 390 19.87 -66.03 -28.85
N ASP A 391 20.76 -65.94 -29.84
CA ASP A 391 21.49 -64.71 -30.19
C ASP A 391 20.52 -63.62 -30.66
N PHE A 392 19.55 -63.97 -31.50
CA PHE A 392 18.50 -63.05 -31.91
C PHE A 392 17.71 -62.50 -30.71
N PHE A 393 17.34 -63.36 -29.75
CA PHE A 393 16.61 -62.95 -28.54
C PHE A 393 17.45 -62.02 -27.64
N ILE A 394 18.76 -62.26 -27.56
CA ILE A 394 19.70 -61.39 -26.85
C ILE A 394 19.80 -60.02 -27.54
N VAL A 395 19.90 -59.97 -28.88
CA VAL A 395 19.87 -58.72 -29.64
C VAL A 395 18.58 -57.95 -29.39
N CYS A 396 17.42 -58.62 -29.44
CA CYS A 396 16.14 -58.00 -29.08
C CYS A 396 16.12 -57.45 -27.65
N SER A 397 16.77 -58.14 -26.71
CA SER A 397 16.88 -57.68 -25.31
C SER A 397 17.73 -56.41 -25.18
N PHE A 398 18.85 -56.32 -25.92
CA PHE A 398 19.64 -55.08 -25.97
C PHE A 398 18.87 -53.91 -26.60
N VAL A 399 18.09 -54.16 -27.66
CA VAL A 399 17.20 -53.15 -28.26
C VAL A 399 16.15 -52.69 -27.24
N TYR A 400 15.54 -53.62 -26.50
CA TYR A 400 14.56 -53.31 -25.47
C TYR A 400 15.16 -52.47 -24.33
N ILE A 401 16.39 -52.78 -23.88
CA ILE A 401 17.15 -51.95 -22.95
C ILE A 401 17.29 -50.51 -23.48
N GLY A 402 17.67 -50.35 -24.76
CA GLY A 402 17.84 -49.05 -25.40
C GLY A 402 16.55 -48.22 -25.45
N VAL A 403 15.43 -48.85 -25.83
CA VAL A 403 14.11 -48.19 -25.88
C VAL A 403 13.64 -47.78 -24.48
N THR A 404 13.76 -48.66 -23.48
CA THR A 404 13.36 -48.37 -22.11
C THR A 404 14.24 -47.27 -21.50
N TRP A 405 15.52 -47.23 -21.84
CA TRP A 405 16.42 -46.14 -21.45
C TRP A 405 15.97 -44.79 -22.00
N TRP A 406 15.60 -44.73 -23.29
CA TRP A 406 15.09 -43.52 -23.94
C TRP A 406 13.78 -43.03 -23.31
N ILE A 407 12.79 -43.93 -23.15
CA ILE A 407 11.49 -43.62 -22.52
C ILE A 407 11.69 -43.08 -21.09
N THR A 408 12.58 -43.72 -20.32
CA THR A 408 12.88 -43.28 -18.95
C THR A 408 13.51 -41.89 -18.93
N ASN A 409 14.38 -41.57 -19.88
CA ASN A 409 15.00 -40.26 -19.97
C ASN A 409 13.97 -39.17 -20.28
N PHE A 410 13.04 -39.45 -21.19
CA PHE A 410 11.92 -38.57 -21.50
C PHE A 410 11.04 -38.29 -20.27
N LYS A 411 10.69 -39.33 -19.49
CA LYS A 411 9.90 -39.18 -18.25
C LYS A 411 10.60 -38.28 -17.23
N ILE A 412 11.91 -38.44 -17.02
CA ILE A 412 12.69 -37.62 -16.09
C ILE A 412 12.75 -36.16 -16.54
N GLN A 413 12.86 -35.90 -17.84
CA GLN A 413 12.84 -34.53 -18.36
C GLN A 413 11.48 -33.87 -18.13
N LYS A 414 10.39 -34.58 -18.43
CA LYS A 414 9.03 -34.08 -18.24
C LYS A 414 8.71 -33.74 -16.78
N LEU A 415 9.31 -34.43 -15.80
CA LEU A 415 9.21 -34.09 -14.38
C LEU A 415 9.79 -32.70 -14.08
N ARG A 416 10.95 -32.38 -14.66
CA ARG A 416 11.58 -31.06 -14.49
C ARG A 416 10.78 -29.95 -15.16
N ASP A 417 10.36 -30.17 -16.40
CA ASP A 417 9.57 -29.19 -17.16
C ASP A 417 8.26 -28.86 -16.44
N SER A 418 7.64 -29.85 -15.80
CA SER A 418 6.41 -29.67 -15.01
C SER A 418 6.63 -28.79 -13.78
N TYR A 419 7.78 -28.91 -13.11
CA TYR A 419 8.15 -28.05 -11.98
C TYR A 419 8.42 -26.61 -12.43
N GLU A 420 9.19 -26.43 -13.52
CA GLU A 420 9.50 -25.09 -14.05
C GLU A 420 8.22 -24.36 -14.50
N THR A 421 7.32 -25.04 -15.21
CA THR A 421 6.03 -24.48 -15.63
C THR A 421 5.20 -24.01 -14.42
N MET A 422 5.19 -24.77 -13.32
CA MET A 422 4.46 -24.41 -12.11
C MET A 422 5.09 -23.19 -11.41
N LYS A 423 6.42 -23.11 -11.38
CA LYS A 423 7.17 -21.96 -10.85
C LYS A 423 6.88 -20.69 -11.63
N GLU A 424 6.83 -20.78 -12.96
CA GLU A 424 6.48 -19.65 -13.83
C GLU A 424 5.04 -19.19 -13.68
N ASN A 425 4.08 -20.13 -13.64
CA ASN A 425 2.66 -19.82 -13.45
C ASN A 425 2.36 -19.10 -12.12
N ASN A 426 3.23 -19.25 -11.11
CA ASN A 426 3.11 -18.60 -9.81
C ASN A 426 4.14 -17.46 -9.62
N SER A 427 4.72 -16.95 -10.71
CA SER A 427 5.74 -15.88 -10.69
C SER A 427 5.29 -14.56 -10.06
N PHE A 428 3.98 -14.35 -9.86
CA PHE A 428 3.45 -13.21 -9.11
C PHE A 428 4.00 -13.13 -7.67
N PHE A 429 4.37 -14.26 -7.06
CA PHE A 429 4.94 -14.32 -5.71
C PHE A 429 6.47 -14.16 -5.67
N LYS A 430 7.13 -13.98 -6.82
CA LYS A 430 8.58 -13.94 -6.93
C LYS A 430 9.16 -12.77 -6.12
N GLY A 431 10.10 -13.06 -5.23
CA GLY A 431 10.77 -12.07 -4.36
C GLY A 431 10.27 -12.06 -2.92
N THR A 432 9.29 -12.90 -2.56
CA THR A 432 8.98 -13.15 -1.15
C THR A 432 9.88 -14.26 -0.61
N LYS A 433 10.27 -14.14 0.67
CA LYS A 433 11.08 -15.18 1.33
C LYS A 433 10.38 -16.54 1.31
N GLU A 434 9.05 -16.56 1.43
CA GLU A 434 8.31 -17.82 1.39
C GLU A 434 8.27 -18.43 -0.02
N PHE A 435 8.28 -17.62 -1.09
CA PHE A 435 8.40 -18.14 -2.46
C PHE A 435 9.70 -18.90 -2.66
N ASP A 436 10.81 -18.37 -2.13
CA ASP A 436 12.12 -19.03 -2.20
C ASP A 436 12.20 -20.28 -1.32
N GLU A 437 11.53 -20.30 -0.16
CA GLU A 437 11.42 -21.51 0.68
C GLU A 437 10.58 -22.62 0.02
N ILE A 438 9.55 -22.22 -0.71
CA ILE A 438 8.61 -23.10 -1.43
C ILE A 438 9.25 -23.65 -2.72
N PHE A 439 9.85 -22.79 -3.54
CA PHE A 439 10.51 -23.14 -4.81
C PHE A 439 12.02 -23.35 -4.63
N ASP A 440 12.35 -24.30 -3.75
CA ASP A 440 13.71 -24.75 -3.52
C ASP A 440 14.15 -25.72 -4.62
N ASP A 441 14.82 -25.16 -5.63
CA ASP A 441 15.35 -25.92 -6.76
C ASP A 441 16.26 -27.07 -6.29
N SER A 442 16.93 -26.93 -5.14
CA SER A 442 17.81 -27.98 -4.61
C SER A 442 17.06 -29.25 -4.23
N LYS A 443 15.84 -29.17 -3.71
CA LYS A 443 15.04 -30.35 -3.34
C LYS A 443 14.62 -31.15 -4.57
N VAL A 444 14.16 -30.46 -5.61
CA VAL A 444 13.73 -31.09 -6.87
C VAL A 444 14.94 -31.65 -7.62
N ASP A 445 16.03 -30.89 -7.70
CA ASP A 445 17.27 -31.35 -8.34
C ASP A 445 17.87 -32.56 -7.59
N ASN A 446 17.88 -32.56 -6.25
CA ASN A 446 18.33 -33.71 -5.46
C ASN A 446 17.47 -34.95 -5.74
N THR A 447 16.14 -34.79 -5.81
CA THR A 447 15.23 -35.89 -6.14
C THR A 447 15.52 -36.44 -7.55
N ILE A 448 15.70 -35.57 -8.54
CA ILE A 448 16.05 -35.95 -9.93
C ILE A 448 17.42 -36.66 -9.97
N LEU A 449 18.40 -36.20 -9.21
CA LEU A 449 19.73 -36.81 -9.12
C LEU A 449 19.68 -38.21 -8.52
N GLU A 450 18.89 -38.41 -7.46
CA GLU A 450 18.67 -39.73 -6.86
C GLU A 450 18.06 -40.70 -7.87
N ILE A 451 17.00 -40.29 -8.59
CA ILE A 451 16.38 -41.12 -9.64
C ILE A 451 17.42 -41.52 -10.70
N ARG A 452 18.22 -40.57 -11.17
CA ARG A 452 19.27 -40.83 -12.17
C ARG A 452 20.33 -41.79 -11.64
N ARG A 453 20.63 -41.77 -10.35
CA ARG A 453 21.56 -42.70 -9.69
C ARG A 453 20.97 -44.11 -9.64
N TYR A 454 19.77 -44.28 -9.10
CA TYR A 454 19.09 -45.59 -9.03
C TYR A 454 18.90 -46.20 -10.43
N ARG A 455 18.44 -45.41 -11.39
CA ARG A 455 18.33 -45.80 -12.81
C ARG A 455 19.64 -46.36 -13.34
N ARG A 456 20.77 -45.64 -13.18
CA ARG A 456 22.07 -46.08 -13.70
C ARG A 456 22.47 -47.43 -13.13
N VAL A 457 22.27 -47.64 -11.82
CA VAL A 457 22.57 -48.92 -11.16
C VAL A 457 21.70 -50.04 -11.71
N LEU A 458 20.38 -49.82 -11.83
CA LEU A 458 19.44 -50.83 -12.35
C LEU A 458 19.73 -51.22 -13.81
N PHE A 459 20.00 -50.24 -14.68
CA PHE A 459 20.36 -50.52 -16.08
C PHE A 459 21.72 -51.21 -16.19
N LEU A 460 22.69 -50.89 -15.33
CA LEU A 460 23.99 -51.58 -15.29
C LEU A 460 23.82 -53.03 -14.86
N ILE A 461 23.00 -53.30 -13.83
CA ILE A 461 22.66 -54.67 -13.42
C ILE A 461 21.99 -55.40 -14.57
N TRP A 462 20.98 -54.80 -15.22
CA TRP A 462 20.27 -55.43 -16.33
C TRP A 462 21.20 -55.76 -17.50
N PHE A 463 22.06 -54.83 -17.87
CA PHE A 463 23.08 -55.02 -18.91
C PHE A 463 24.04 -56.17 -18.57
N LEU A 464 24.54 -56.22 -17.32
CA LEU A 464 25.40 -57.30 -16.85
C LEU A 464 24.70 -58.67 -16.90
N VAL A 465 23.41 -58.75 -16.55
CA VAL A 465 22.66 -60.00 -16.64
C VAL A 465 22.54 -60.46 -18.09
N VAL A 466 22.20 -59.56 -19.03
CA VAL A 466 22.11 -59.93 -20.46
C VAL A 466 23.48 -60.37 -21.02
N ILE A 467 24.57 -59.71 -20.61
CA ILE A 467 25.93 -60.15 -20.96
C ILE A 467 26.24 -61.53 -20.38
N SER A 468 25.91 -61.77 -19.11
CA SER A 468 26.18 -63.07 -18.47
C SER A 468 25.47 -64.20 -19.21
N VAL A 469 24.24 -63.96 -19.66
CA VAL A 469 23.46 -64.88 -20.49
C VAL A 469 24.14 -65.14 -21.82
N LEU A 470 24.60 -64.09 -22.51
CA LEU A 470 25.34 -64.23 -23.77
C LEU A 470 26.58 -65.10 -23.60
N VAL A 471 27.36 -64.88 -22.54
CA VAL A 471 28.55 -65.68 -22.25
C VAL A 471 28.18 -67.15 -21.98
N ILE A 472 27.10 -67.41 -21.25
CA ILE A 472 26.63 -68.78 -20.98
C ILE A 472 26.24 -69.49 -22.28
N VAL A 473 25.48 -68.83 -23.16
CA VAL A 473 25.07 -69.38 -24.47
C VAL A 473 26.30 -69.69 -25.34
N GLU A 474 27.27 -68.79 -25.37
CA GLU A 474 28.51 -68.95 -26.15
C GLU A 474 29.43 -70.07 -25.62
N ILE A 475 29.48 -70.29 -24.31
CA ILE A 475 30.27 -71.39 -23.71
C ILE A 475 29.59 -72.74 -23.97
N LEU A 476 28.26 -72.82 -23.86
CA LEU A 476 27.50 -74.05 -24.00
C LEU A 476 27.27 -74.46 -25.47
N SER A 477 27.34 -73.52 -26.40
CA SER A 477 27.16 -73.80 -27.83
C SER A 477 28.49 -74.18 -28.52
N GLU A 478 28.49 -75.26 -29.29
CA GLU A 478 29.59 -75.58 -30.21
C GLU A 478 29.68 -74.59 -31.39
N TYR A 479 28.58 -73.87 -31.68
CA TYR A 479 28.39 -72.99 -32.84
C TYR A 479 28.39 -71.50 -32.49
N GLY A 480 28.88 -71.14 -31.30
CA GLY A 480 28.89 -69.76 -30.81
C GLY A 480 29.53 -68.75 -31.77
N VAL A 481 28.93 -67.56 -31.85
CA VAL A 481 29.36 -66.46 -32.74
C VAL A 481 30.77 -65.98 -32.37
N CYS A 482 31.15 -66.05 -31.09
CA CYS A 482 32.49 -65.67 -30.65
C CYS A 482 33.60 -66.63 -31.16
N LYS A 483 33.32 -67.93 -31.32
CA LYS A 483 34.26 -68.87 -31.97
C LYS A 483 34.40 -68.60 -33.48
N PHE A 484 33.33 -68.15 -34.13
CA PHE A 484 33.31 -67.80 -35.55
C PHE A 484 34.03 -66.47 -35.85
N ILE A 485 33.89 -65.46 -34.98
CA ILE A 485 34.62 -64.19 -35.07
C ILE A 485 36.10 -64.39 -34.70
N GLY A 486 36.40 -65.19 -33.67
CA GLY A 486 37.77 -65.54 -33.29
C GLY A 486 38.54 -66.25 -34.40
N SER A 487 37.92 -67.18 -35.12
CA SER A 487 38.54 -67.86 -36.27
C SER A 487 38.73 -66.91 -37.46
N SER A 488 37.77 -66.02 -37.71
CA SER A 488 37.80 -65.04 -38.80
C SER A 488 38.87 -63.95 -38.59
N ILE A 489 39.10 -63.50 -37.36
CA ILE A 489 40.19 -62.57 -37.01
C ILE A 489 41.56 -63.24 -37.14
N ILE A 490 41.68 -64.51 -36.73
CA ILE A 490 42.92 -65.29 -36.88
C ILE A 490 43.26 -65.52 -38.37
N GLU A 491 42.26 -65.77 -39.22
CA GLU A 491 42.45 -65.86 -40.68
C GLU A 491 42.84 -64.51 -41.30
N LEU A 492 42.26 -63.40 -40.84
CA LEU A 492 42.61 -62.07 -41.32
C LEU A 492 44.08 -61.73 -40.97
N ILE A 493 44.53 -62.07 -39.76
CA ILE A 493 45.93 -61.91 -39.32
C ILE A 493 46.87 -62.79 -40.15
N ARG A 494 46.51 -64.05 -40.45
CA ARG A 494 47.29 -64.92 -41.35
C ARG A 494 47.42 -64.33 -42.75
N THR A 495 46.35 -63.75 -43.28
CA THR A 495 46.32 -63.15 -44.61
C THR A 495 47.22 -61.93 -44.67
N ILE A 496 47.18 -61.07 -43.65
CA ILE A 496 48.06 -59.90 -43.51
C ILE A 496 49.54 -60.32 -43.37
N LEU A 497 49.85 -61.34 -42.57
CA LEU A 497 51.21 -61.88 -42.44
C LEU A 497 51.74 -62.48 -43.76
N SER A 498 50.87 -63.11 -44.57
CA SER A 498 51.23 -63.62 -45.90
C SER A 498 51.58 -62.50 -46.89
N ILE A 499 50.89 -61.36 -46.80
CA ILE A 499 51.12 -60.18 -47.64
C ILE A 499 52.45 -59.51 -47.24
N ILE A 500 52.71 -59.39 -45.94
CA ILE A 500 53.99 -58.85 -45.42
C ILE A 500 55.18 -59.76 -45.81
N GLY A 501 54.99 -61.08 -45.79
CA GLY A 501 56.01 -62.03 -46.24
C GLY A 501 56.34 -61.95 -47.74
N LYS A 502 55.37 -61.59 -48.59
CA LYS A 502 55.58 -61.41 -50.04
C LYS A 502 56.24 -60.08 -50.39
N ILE A 503 56.13 -59.05 -49.55
CA ILE A 503 56.75 -57.73 -49.78
C ILE A 503 58.27 -57.76 -49.50
N ASN A 504 58.76 -58.68 -48.66
CA ASN A 504 60.19 -58.83 -48.34
C ASN A 504 60.99 -59.72 -49.31
N ILE A 505 60.40 -60.20 -50.41
CA ILE A 505 61.08 -61.04 -51.42
C ILE A 505 61.32 -60.29 -52.76
N CYS A 506 60.84 -59.05 -52.90
CA CYS A 506 61.22 -58.15 -53.99
C CYS A 506 62.00 -56.94 -53.45
N LYS A 507 63.24 -57.18 -53.02
CA LYS A 507 64.28 -56.16 -52.97
C LYS A 507 65.64 -56.77 -53.28
#